data_AF-A0A7Y2JQJ7-F1
#
_entry.id   AF-A0A7Y2JQJ7-F1
#
_cell.length_a   1.000
_cell.length_b   1.000
_cell.length_c   1.000
_cell.angle_alpha   90.00
_cell.angle_beta   90.00
_cell.angle_gamma   90.00
#
_symmetry.space_group_name_H-M   'P 1'
#
loop_
_entity.id
_entity.type
_entity.pdbx_description
1 polymer ?
#
loop_
_entity_poly.entity_id
_entity_poly.type
_entity_poly.pdbx_seq_one_letter_code
_entity_poly.pdbx_strand_id
1 'polypeptide(L)'
;MTPKELNDRIRAAKEEVERRGETFYPGPSRIHLASFPPKERWDDWVELDSRAWPKRVEHRYSLVPTTCFNCESACGLLAYVDQDSHQVRKFEGNPEHPGSRGRNCAKGPATLTQVTDPDRVLFPLKRAGDRGEGKWVQ
;
A
#
# COMPACT_ATOMS: atom_id res chain seq x y z
N MET A 1 -2.92 14.72 -28.08
CA MET A 1 -1.60 14.10 -27.90
C MET A 1 -1.48 12.97 -28.89
N THR A 2 -0.49 13.03 -29.78
CA THR A 2 -0.23 11.99 -30.77
C THR A 2 0.48 10.78 -30.12
N PRO A 3 0.43 9.58 -30.72
CA PRO A 3 1.19 8.43 -30.23
C PRO A 3 2.70 8.69 -30.12
N LYS A 4 3.26 9.52 -31.01
CA LYS A 4 4.67 9.93 -30.99
C LYS A 4 4.97 10.79 -29.76
N GLU A 5 4.17 11.82 -29.52
CA GLU A 5 4.29 12.69 -28.34
C GLU A 5 4.18 11.90 -27.03
N LEU A 6 3.28 10.92 -26.98
CA LEU A 6 3.14 10.01 -25.83
C LEU A 6 4.41 9.17 -25.59
N ASN A 7 4.98 8.60 -26.65
CA ASN A 7 6.19 7.77 -26.53
C ASN A 7 7.41 8.58 -26.11
N ASP A 8 7.57 9.80 -26.64
CA ASP A 8 8.67 10.69 -26.24
C ASP A 8 8.56 11.06 -24.75
N ARG A 9 7.34 11.32 -24.29
CA ARG A 9 7.00 11.57 -22.89
C ARG A 9 7.33 10.38 -21.97
N ILE A 10 6.93 9.17 -22.35
CA ILE A 10 7.27 7.94 -21.62
C ILE A 10 8.79 7.74 -21.55
N ARG A 11 9.50 7.94 -22.67
CA ARG A 11 10.95 7.78 -22.74
C ARG A 11 11.65 8.75 -21.78
N ALA A 12 11.27 10.02 -21.80
CA ALA A 12 11.83 11.02 -20.90
C ALA A 12 11.60 10.69 -19.40
N ALA A 13 10.39 10.23 -19.05
CA ALA A 13 10.07 9.82 -17.69
C ALA A 13 10.90 8.60 -17.24
N LYS A 14 11.03 7.61 -18.12
CA LYS A 14 11.83 6.42 -17.87
C LYS A 14 13.31 6.78 -17.69
N GLU A 15 13.88 7.57 -18.60
CA GLU A 15 15.27 8.04 -18.50
C GLU A 15 15.52 8.80 -17.19
N GLU A 16 14.58 9.63 -16.74
CA GLU A 16 14.71 10.33 -15.46
C GLU A 16 14.74 9.37 -14.27
N VAL A 17 13.82 8.42 -14.22
CA VAL A 17 13.73 7.42 -13.15
C VAL A 17 14.98 6.52 -13.13
N GLU A 18 15.42 6.06 -14.31
CA GLU A 18 16.65 5.27 -14.45
C GLU A 18 17.90 6.06 -14.04
N ARG A 19 17.98 7.37 -14.34
CA ARG A 19 19.07 8.24 -13.85
C ARG A 19 19.13 8.34 -12.32
N ARG A 20 17.99 8.18 -11.63
CA ARG A 20 17.94 8.13 -10.16
C ARG A 20 18.22 6.73 -9.59
N GLY A 21 18.47 5.73 -10.44
CA GLY A 21 18.66 4.34 -10.03
C GLY A 21 17.38 3.64 -9.57
N GLU A 22 16.22 4.15 -9.98
CA GLU A 22 14.91 3.69 -9.52
C GLU A 22 14.24 2.77 -10.53
N THR A 23 13.36 1.90 -10.04
CA THR A 23 12.49 1.10 -10.90
C THR A 23 11.38 1.95 -11.51
N PHE A 24 11.28 1.97 -12.85
CA PHE A 24 10.21 2.66 -13.57
C PHE A 24 8.94 1.81 -13.65
N TYR A 25 7.89 2.24 -12.95
CA TYR A 25 6.55 1.68 -13.08
C TYR A 25 5.71 2.54 -14.04
N PRO A 26 5.39 2.06 -15.25
CA PRO A 26 4.67 2.85 -16.25
C PRO A 26 3.23 3.19 -15.83
N GLY A 27 2.67 2.48 -14.84
CA GLY A 27 1.30 2.70 -14.39
C GLY A 27 0.24 2.36 -15.45
N PRO A 28 -1.06 2.50 -15.11
CA PRO A 28 -2.15 2.28 -16.06
C PRO A 28 -2.25 3.39 -17.11
N SER A 29 -1.89 4.63 -16.76
CA SER A 29 -1.97 5.79 -17.65
C SER A 29 -0.82 5.86 -18.65
N ARG A 30 0.33 5.22 -18.35
CA ARG A 30 1.57 5.33 -19.14
C ARG A 30 2.01 6.77 -19.38
N ILE A 31 1.57 7.73 -18.54
CA ILE A 31 1.87 9.16 -18.72
C ILE A 31 2.28 9.83 -17.40
N HIS A 32 3.57 9.78 -17.08
CA HIS A 32 4.28 10.65 -16.13
C HIS A 32 3.88 10.67 -14.64
N LEU A 33 2.69 10.22 -14.26
CA LEU A 33 2.35 10.07 -12.85
C LEU A 33 2.91 8.73 -12.39
N ALA A 34 3.95 8.77 -11.55
CA ALA A 34 4.44 7.59 -10.86
C ALA A 34 3.25 6.96 -10.13
N SER A 35 2.87 5.74 -10.54
CA SER A 35 1.72 5.06 -9.96
C SER A 35 2.04 4.39 -8.64
N PHE A 36 3.33 4.19 -8.37
CA PHE A 36 3.83 3.51 -7.18
C PHE A 36 5.17 4.12 -6.75
N PRO A 37 5.48 4.12 -5.45
CA PRO A 37 6.80 4.43 -4.94
C PRO A 37 7.85 3.47 -5.53
N PRO A 38 9.03 3.97 -5.96
CA PRO A 38 10.12 3.12 -6.43
C PRO A 38 10.58 2.20 -5.29
N LYS A 39 10.85 0.93 -5.61
CA LYS A 39 11.18 -0.08 -4.59
C LYS A 39 12.44 0.26 -3.81
N GLU A 40 13.37 0.97 -4.46
CA GLU A 40 14.64 1.38 -3.90
C GLU A 40 14.48 2.40 -2.75
N ARG A 41 13.28 2.96 -2.57
CA ARG A 41 12.95 3.92 -1.50
C ARG A 41 11.92 3.39 -0.51
N TRP A 42 11.58 2.10 -0.55
CA TRP A 42 10.56 1.55 0.33
C TRP A 42 10.95 1.60 1.80
N ASP A 43 12.24 1.61 2.15
CA ASP A 43 12.66 1.71 3.55
C ASP A 43 12.42 3.10 4.17
N ASP A 44 12.47 4.17 3.36
CA ASP A 44 12.29 5.58 3.76
C ASP A 44 11.53 6.36 2.67
N TRP A 45 10.20 6.24 2.68
CA TRP A 45 9.30 6.92 1.76
C TRP A 45 8.63 8.12 2.42
N VAL A 46 8.63 9.28 1.76
CA VAL A 46 8.01 10.52 2.26
C VAL A 46 6.74 10.83 1.47
N GLU A 47 5.63 11.04 2.18
CA GLU A 47 4.41 11.62 1.62
C GLU A 47 3.99 12.89 2.34
N LEU A 48 3.26 13.75 1.65
CA LEU A 48 2.68 14.95 2.26
C LEU A 48 1.29 14.64 2.83
N ASP A 49 1.00 15.17 4.02
CA ASP A 49 -0.34 15.14 4.58
C ASP A 49 -1.30 15.95 3.71
N SER A 50 -2.23 15.25 3.10
CA SER A 50 -3.26 15.85 2.25
C SER A 50 -4.22 16.74 3.05
N ARG A 51 -4.38 16.51 4.37
CA ARG A 51 -5.26 17.29 5.25
C ARG A 51 -4.62 18.57 5.77
N ALA A 52 -3.28 18.67 5.71
CA ALA A 52 -2.56 19.83 6.21
C ALA A 52 -2.50 21.01 5.22
N TRP A 53 -3.03 20.86 4.01
CA TRP A 53 -3.02 21.90 2.99
C TRP A 53 -3.54 23.25 3.53
N PRO A 54 -2.82 24.38 3.30
CA PRO A 54 -1.67 24.56 2.41
C PRO A 54 -0.28 24.29 3.02
N LYS A 55 -0.22 23.84 4.28
CA LYS A 55 1.06 23.52 4.92
C LYS A 55 1.61 22.21 4.35
N ARG A 56 2.91 22.19 4.10
CA ARG A 56 3.65 20.99 3.67
C ARG A 56 4.10 20.22 4.91
N VAL A 57 3.21 19.37 5.42
CA VAL A 57 3.53 18.45 6.52
C VAL A 57 3.96 17.12 5.91
N GLU A 58 5.14 16.65 6.24
CA GLU A 58 5.72 15.40 5.75
C GLU A 58 5.45 14.25 6.73
N HIS A 59 5.16 13.07 6.18
CA HIS A 59 5.11 11.79 6.89
C HIS A 59 6.10 10.83 6.27
N ARG A 60 6.83 10.10 7.12
CA ARG A 60 7.80 9.08 6.72
C ARG A 60 7.26 7.68 6.95
N TYR A 61 7.45 6.82 5.95
CA TYR A 61 6.93 5.47 5.92
C TYR A 61 7.99 4.46 5.52
N SER A 62 7.91 3.28 6.13
CA SER A 62 8.49 2.05 5.57
C SER A 62 7.40 1.26 4.86
N LEU A 63 7.64 0.90 3.61
CA LEU A 63 6.70 0.26 2.69
C LEU A 63 6.98 -1.23 2.67
N VAL A 64 6.14 -2.01 3.35
CA VAL A 64 6.37 -3.44 3.57
C VAL A 64 5.46 -4.27 2.66
N PRO A 65 6.02 -5.10 1.76
CA PRO A 65 5.23 -6.01 0.94
C PRO A 65 4.46 -7.02 1.79
N THR A 66 3.20 -7.24 1.45
CA THR A 66 2.36 -8.27 2.07
C THR A 66 1.34 -8.80 1.07
N THR A 67 0.49 -9.72 1.50
CA THR A 67 -0.51 -10.39 0.65
C THR A 67 -1.89 -10.23 1.27
N CYS A 68 -2.86 -9.84 0.46
CA CYS A 68 -4.27 -9.78 0.86
C CYS A 68 -4.84 -11.19 1.01
N PHE A 69 -5.52 -11.48 2.12
CA PHE A 69 -6.15 -12.79 2.37
C PHE A 69 -7.70 -12.72 2.42
N ASN A 70 -8.28 -11.66 1.86
CA ASN A 70 -9.74 -11.49 1.83
C ASN A 70 -10.44 -12.34 0.75
N CYS A 71 -9.68 -12.86 -0.22
CA CYS A 71 -10.16 -13.79 -1.24
C CYS A 71 -8.99 -14.68 -1.72
N GLU A 72 -9.32 -15.68 -2.52
CA GLU A 72 -8.41 -16.65 -3.11
C GLU A 72 -7.41 -16.06 -4.12
N SER A 73 -7.61 -14.83 -4.58
CA SER A 73 -6.72 -14.18 -5.55
C SER A 73 -5.35 -13.80 -4.97
N ALA A 74 -5.24 -13.72 -3.64
CA ALA A 74 -3.99 -13.41 -2.94
C ALA A 74 -3.23 -12.20 -3.53
N CYS A 75 -3.94 -11.09 -3.80
CA CYS A 75 -3.33 -9.92 -4.40
C CYS A 75 -2.25 -9.33 -3.49
N GLY A 76 -1.09 -8.97 -4.05
CA GLY A 76 -0.04 -8.29 -3.31
C GLY A 76 -0.45 -6.88 -2.88
N LEU A 77 -0.19 -6.56 -1.63
CA LEU A 77 -0.38 -5.26 -1.01
C LEU A 77 0.97 -4.67 -0.59
N LEU A 78 1.02 -3.35 -0.51
CA LEU A 78 2.14 -2.61 0.05
C LEU A 78 1.62 -1.86 1.28
N ALA A 79 2.12 -2.25 2.46
CA ALA A 79 1.73 -1.65 3.74
C ALA A 79 2.58 -0.40 3.99
N TYR A 80 1.93 0.74 4.19
CA TYR A 80 2.61 1.97 4.58
C TYR A 80 2.67 2.02 6.09
N VAL A 81 3.83 1.67 6.66
CA VAL A 81 4.08 1.67 8.10
C VAL A 81 4.72 3.00 8.48
N ASP A 82 4.02 3.77 9.30
CA ASP A 82 4.51 5.04 9.83
C ASP A 82 5.73 4.79 10.72
N GLN A 83 6.86 5.43 10.41
CA GLN A 83 8.13 5.16 11.09
C GLN A 83 8.14 5.61 12.56
N ASP A 84 7.31 6.60 12.92
CA ASP A 84 7.27 7.15 14.28
C ASP A 84 6.36 6.31 15.21
N SER A 85 5.17 5.97 14.74
CA SER A 85 4.15 5.26 15.51
C SER A 85 4.19 3.74 15.33
N HIS A 86 4.94 3.25 14.33
CA HIS A 86 4.97 1.85 13.90
C HIS A 86 3.58 1.27 13.55
N GLN A 87 2.62 2.14 13.22
CA GLN A 87 1.28 1.73 12.82
C GLN A 87 1.16 1.69 11.30
N VAL A 88 0.41 0.72 10.79
CA VAL A 88 0.00 0.71 9.38
C VAL A 88 -1.01 1.85 9.16
N ARG A 89 -0.74 2.76 8.24
CA ARG A 89 -1.63 3.89 7.92
C ARG A 89 -2.51 3.65 6.71
N LYS A 90 -2.02 2.90 5.72
CA LYS A 90 -2.76 2.53 4.52
C LYS A 90 -2.16 1.30 3.86
N PHE A 91 -2.95 0.69 2.98
CA PHE A 91 -2.50 -0.35 2.05
C PHE A 91 -2.75 0.11 0.62
N GLU A 92 -1.77 -0.07 -0.24
CA GLU A 92 -1.92 0.07 -1.69
C GLU A 92 -1.56 -1.25 -2.39
N GLY A 93 -1.68 -1.31 -3.71
CA GLY A 93 -1.27 -2.49 -4.46
C GLY A 93 0.26 -2.58 -4.57
N ASN A 94 0.82 -3.76 -4.38
CA ASN A 94 2.26 -3.98 -4.59
C ASN A 94 2.56 -4.14 -6.10
N PRO A 95 3.30 -3.22 -6.74
CA PRO A 95 3.64 -3.32 -8.16
C PRO A 95 4.54 -4.51 -8.51
N GLU A 96 5.38 -4.94 -7.57
CA GLU A 96 6.31 -6.07 -7.75
C GLU A 96 5.63 -7.43 -7.56
N HIS A 97 4.37 -7.47 -7.14
CA HIS A 97 3.66 -8.74 -6.95
C HIS A 97 3.40 -9.42 -8.31
N PRO A 98 3.83 -10.69 -8.52
CA PRO A 98 3.90 -11.31 -9.85
C PRO A 98 2.54 -11.45 -10.54
N GLY A 99 1.49 -11.74 -9.75
CA GLY A 99 0.13 -11.90 -10.26
C GLY A 99 -0.59 -10.56 -10.44
N SER A 100 -0.82 -9.86 -9.34
CA SER A 100 -1.66 -8.66 -9.31
C SER A 100 -0.99 -7.38 -9.84
N ARG A 101 0.34 -7.24 -9.74
CA ARG A 101 1.13 -6.10 -10.28
C ARG A 101 0.52 -4.75 -9.93
N GLY A 102 0.21 -4.55 -8.65
CA GLY A 102 -0.37 -3.31 -8.13
C GLY A 102 -1.89 -3.21 -8.26
N ARG A 103 -2.57 -4.15 -8.90
CA ARG A 103 -4.05 -4.16 -8.98
C ARG A 103 -4.65 -4.72 -7.70
N ASN A 104 -5.64 -4.03 -7.16
CA ASN A 104 -6.42 -4.47 -6.02
C ASN A 104 -7.91 -4.21 -6.26
N CYS A 105 -8.77 -4.95 -5.55
CA CYS A 105 -10.18 -4.60 -5.41
C CYS A 105 -10.37 -3.70 -4.19
N ALA A 106 -11.58 -3.17 -3.99
CA ALA A 106 -11.89 -2.30 -2.84
C ALA A 106 -11.57 -2.93 -1.46
N LYS A 107 -11.62 -4.27 -1.36
CA LYS A 107 -11.29 -4.99 -0.13
C LYS A 107 -9.80 -4.94 0.24
N GLY A 108 -8.91 -4.76 -0.73
CA GLY A 108 -7.46 -4.77 -0.51
C GLY A 108 -7.04 -3.63 0.43
N PRO A 109 -7.24 -2.36 0.03
CA PRO A 109 -6.97 -1.20 0.89
C PRO A 109 -7.75 -1.22 2.21
N ALA A 110 -8.99 -1.73 2.18
CA ALA A 110 -9.86 -1.80 3.35
C ALA A 110 -9.39 -2.80 4.42
N THR A 111 -8.42 -3.69 4.13
CA THR A 111 -7.85 -4.63 5.12
C THR A 111 -7.33 -3.92 6.37
N LEU A 112 -6.98 -2.64 6.29
CA LEU A 112 -6.61 -1.83 7.45
C LEU A 112 -7.67 -1.88 8.56
N THR A 113 -8.97 -1.90 8.21
CA THR A 113 -10.04 -1.94 9.21
C THR A 113 -9.99 -3.21 10.06
N GLN A 114 -9.48 -4.32 9.51
CA GLN A 114 -9.32 -5.58 10.26
C GLN A 114 -8.17 -5.51 11.28
N VAL A 115 -7.16 -4.68 11.02
CA VAL A 115 -6.02 -4.48 11.93
C VAL A 115 -6.46 -3.68 13.15
N THR A 116 -7.33 -2.69 12.95
CA THR A 116 -7.82 -1.77 13.99
C THR A 116 -9.27 -2.05 14.39
N ASP A 117 -9.78 -3.25 14.10
CA ASP A 117 -11.18 -3.60 14.36
C ASP A 117 -11.43 -3.64 15.88
N PRO A 118 -12.51 -3.01 16.39
CA PRO A 118 -12.83 -3.04 17.82
C PRO A 118 -13.13 -4.45 18.34
N ASP A 119 -13.58 -5.36 17.47
CA ASP A 119 -13.90 -6.75 17.81
C ASP A 119 -12.71 -7.70 17.53
N ARG A 120 -11.52 -7.15 17.24
CA ARG A 120 -10.33 -7.96 16.96
C ARG A 120 -9.93 -8.81 18.16
N VAL A 121 -9.73 -10.10 17.94
CA VAL A 121 -9.22 -11.02 18.96
C VAL A 121 -7.72 -10.78 19.17
N LEU A 122 -7.36 -10.14 20.29
CA LEU A 122 -5.98 -9.75 20.61
C LEU A 122 -5.22 -10.79 21.45
N PHE A 123 -5.95 -11.66 22.15
CA PHE A 123 -5.39 -12.65 23.07
C PHE A 123 -6.08 -14.00 22.87
N PRO A 124 -5.46 -15.11 23.27
CA PRO A 124 -6.15 -16.38 23.41
C PRO A 124 -7.34 -16.23 24.38
N LEU A 125 -8.48 -16.81 24.02
CA LEU A 125 -9.70 -16.78 24.82
C LEU A 125 -10.20 -18.20 25.08
N LYS A 126 -10.54 -18.49 26.33
CA LYS A 126 -11.19 -19.75 26.72
C LYS A 126 -12.68 -19.52 26.92
N ARG A 127 -13.51 -20.42 26.37
CA ARG A 127 -14.97 -20.36 26.50
C ARG A 127 -15.38 -20.55 27.96
N ALA A 128 -16.24 -19.66 28.47
CA ALA A 128 -16.73 -19.67 29.86
C ALA A 128 -18.19 -20.16 30.02
N GLY A 129 -18.82 -20.57 28.92
CA GLY A 129 -20.19 -21.08 28.89
C GLY A 129 -20.44 -22.01 27.71
N ASP A 130 -21.68 -22.06 27.23
CA ASP A 130 -22.04 -22.84 26.06
C ASP A 130 -21.56 -22.21 24.75
N ARG A 131 -21.48 -23.02 23.68
CA ARG A 131 -20.99 -22.54 22.38
C ARG A 131 -21.99 -21.55 21.77
N GLY A 132 -21.50 -20.36 21.42
CA GLY A 132 -22.32 -19.30 20.79
C GLY A 132 -22.72 -18.16 21.74
N GLU A 133 -22.49 -18.29 23.05
CA GLU A 133 -22.88 -17.25 24.02
C GLU A 133 -21.98 -16.01 24.05
N GLY A 134 -20.82 -16.04 23.39
CA GLY A 134 -19.86 -14.93 23.42
C GLY A 134 -19.21 -14.68 24.78
N LYS A 135 -19.30 -15.63 25.73
CA LYS A 135 -18.69 -15.53 27.07
C LYS A 135 -17.28 -16.13 27.07
N TRP A 136 -16.30 -15.31 27.40
CA TRP A 136 -14.89 -15.66 27.37
C TRP A 136 -14.18 -15.30 28.69
N VAL A 137 -13.19 -16.10 29.05
CA VAL A 137 -12.18 -15.78 30.08
C VAL A 137 -10.80 -15.86 29.44
N GLN A 138 -9.89 -15.02 29.92
CA GLN A 138 -8.48 -15.02 29.50
C GLN A 138 -7.69 -16.08 30.28
#